data_AF-A0A971YQB4-F1
#
_entry.id   AF-A0A971YQB4-F1
#
_cell.length_a   1.000
_cell.length_b   1.000
_cell.length_c   1.000
_cell.angle_alpha   90.00
_cell.angle_beta   90.00
_cell.angle_gamma   90.00
#
_symmetry.space_group_name_H-M   'P 1'
#
loop_
_entity.id
_entity.type
_entity.pdbx_description
1 polymer ?
#
loop_
_entity_poly.entity_id
_entity_poly.type
_entity_poly.pdbx_seq_one_letter_code
_entity_poly.pdbx_strand_id
1 'polypeptide(L)' 'MTTVLVIGGGAAGMMAAAQAALSGAEVTILERNSCLGKKLSITGGGRCNLTHAAT' A
#
# COMPACT_ATOMS: atom_id res chain seq x y z
N MET A 1 -8.87 6.80 20.30
CA MET A 1 -8.37 5.78 19.36
C MET A 1 -8.84 6.20 17.98
N THR A 2 -7.91 6.47 17.05
CA THR A 2 -8.26 7.04 15.74
C THR A 2 -8.54 5.90 14.77
N THR A 3 -9.64 5.98 14.02
CA THR A 3 -9.97 5.03 12.95
C THR A 3 -9.63 5.64 11.58
N VAL A 4 -9.00 4.86 10.71
CA VAL A 4 -8.57 5.29 9.38
C VAL A 4 -9.06 4.30 8.32
N LEU A 5 -9.77 4.81 7.32
CA LEU A 5 -10.17 4.05 6.15
C LEU A 5 -9.31 4.45 4.96
N VAL A 6 -8.62 3.47 4.37
CA VAL A 6 -7.81 3.67 3.15
C VAL A 6 -8.51 3.04 1.97
N ILE A 7 -8.82 3.83 0.95
CA ILE A 7 -9.46 3.36 -0.28
C ILE A 7 -8.37 3.15 -1.34
N GLY A 8 -8.13 1.89 -1.70
CA GLY A 8 -7.11 1.46 -2.66
C GLY A 8 -5.92 0.77 -1.99
N GLY A 9 -5.68 -0.49 -2.37
CA GLY A 9 -4.61 -1.36 -1.91
C GLY A 9 -3.35 -1.31 -2.76
N GLY A 10 -3.07 -0.17 -3.42
CA GLY A 10 -1.84 0.04 -4.19
C GLY A 10 -0.63 0.34 -3.29
N ALA A 11 0.53 0.63 -3.90
CA ALA A 11 1.76 0.96 -3.17
C ALA A 11 1.54 2.13 -2.17
N ALA A 12 0.91 3.22 -2.62
CA ALA A 12 0.62 4.37 -1.78
C ALA A 12 -0.35 4.05 -0.63
N GLY A 13 -1.44 3.33 -0.93
CA GLY A 13 -2.45 2.99 0.08
C GLY A 13 -1.91 2.06 1.16
N MET A 14 -1.13 1.04 0.77
CA MET A 14 -0.48 0.14 1.74
C MET A 14 0.55 0.89 2.61
N MET A 15 1.34 1.81 2.03
CA MET A 15 2.28 2.62 2.82
C MET A 15 1.57 3.56 3.78
N ALA A 16 0.50 4.23 3.35
CA ALA A 16 -0.30 5.11 4.21
C ALA A 16 -0.96 4.33 5.34
N ALA A 17 -1.54 3.17 5.04
CA ALA A 17 -2.18 2.30 6.03
C ALA A 17 -1.18 1.79 7.07
N ALA A 18 -0.01 1.33 6.61
CA ALA A 18 1.06 0.87 7.50
C ALA A 18 1.52 2.00 8.44
N GLN A 19 1.75 3.21 7.90
CA GLN A 19 2.17 4.34 8.72
C GLN A 19 1.11 4.76 9.73
N ALA A 20 -0.16 4.77 9.35
CA ALA A 20 -1.26 5.07 10.27
C ALA A 20 -1.39 4.02 11.40
N ALA A 21 -1.25 2.73 11.07
CA ALA A 21 -1.28 1.66 12.06
C ALA A 21 -0.10 1.75 13.03
N LEU A 22 1.10 2.06 12.53
CA LEU A 22 2.29 2.31 13.37
C LEU A 22 2.11 3.51 14.31
N SER A 23 1.28 4.49 13.94
CA SER A 23 0.90 5.62 14.79
C SER A 23 -0.25 5.31 15.77
N GLY A 24 -0.68 4.05 15.88
CA GLY A 24 -1.70 3.60 16.84
C GLY A 24 -3.14 3.76 16.35
N ALA A 25 -3.36 3.97 15.06
CA ALA A 25 -4.70 3.98 14.48
C ALA A 25 -5.21 2.56 14.20
N GLU A 26 -6.52 2.37 14.29
CA GLU A 26 -7.19 1.20 13.74
C GLU A 26 -7.44 1.44 12.24
N VAL A 27 -6.87 0.60 11.38
CA VAL A 27 -6.84 0.84 9.94
C VAL A 27 -7.52 -0.27 9.16
N THR A 28 -8.42 0.12 8.25
CA THR A 28 -9.01 -0.78 7.25
C THR A 28 -8.63 -0.34 5.85
N ILE A 29 -8.22 -1.28 5.00
CA ILE A 29 -7.98 -1.03 3.57
C ILE A 29 -9.12 -1.66 2.76
N LEU A 30 -9.72 -0.89 1.85
CA LEU A 30 -10.67 -1.40 0.87
C LEU A 30 -10.02 -1.42 -0.52
N GLU A 31 -9.97 -2.60 -1.14
CA GLU A 31 -9.45 -2.80 -2.48
C GLU A 31 -10.49 -3.56 -3.32
N ARG A 32 -10.68 -3.15 -4.57
CA ARG A 32 -11.62 -3.79 -5.51
C ARG A 32 -11.08 -5.13 -5.99
N ASN A 33 -9.77 -5.23 -6.18
CA ASN A 33 -9.11 -6.43 -6.66
C ASN A 33 -9.10 -7.54 -5.59
N SER A 34 -9.02 -8.78 -6.05
CA SER A 34 -8.90 -9.97 -5.19
C SER A 34 -7.61 -10.02 -4.37
N CYS A 35 -6.62 -9.20 -4.72
CA CYS A 35 -5.36 -9.06 -4.01
C CYS A 35 -4.91 -7.59 -3.99
N LEU A 36 -4.24 -7.21 -2.91
CA LEU A 36 -3.56 -5.91 -2.82
C LEU A 36 -2.41 -5.85 -3.83
N GLY A 37 -2.04 -4.65 -4.27
CA GLY A 37 -0.85 -4.44 -5.06
C GLY A 37 -0.86 -5.11 -6.44
N LYS A 38 -2.01 -5.45 -7.02
CA LYS A 38 -2.09 -6.15 -8.32
C LYS A 38 -1.31 -5.47 -9.47
N LYS A 39 -1.24 -4.13 -9.47
CA LYS A 39 -0.38 -3.38 -10.41
C LYS A 39 1.08 -3.38 -9.97
N LEU A 40 1.33 -3.35 -8.66
CA LEU A 40 2.69 -3.38 -8.09
C LEU A 40 3.38 -4.73 -8.37
N SER A 41 2.65 -5.84 -8.32
CA SER A 41 3.18 -7.18 -8.57
C SER A 41 3.71 -7.41 -9.98
N ILE A 42 3.29 -6.57 -10.95
CA ILE A 42 3.73 -6.67 -12.35
C ILE A 42 4.77 -5.61 -12.73
N THR A 43 5.13 -4.67 -11.84
CA THR A 43 6.14 -3.65 -12.17
C THR A 43 7.51 -4.27 -12.38
N GLY A 44 8.34 -3.65 -13.22
CA GLY A 44 9.67 -4.17 -13.56
C GLY A 44 9.65 -5.55 -14.23
N GLY A 45 8.55 -5.90 -14.91
CA GLY A 45 8.37 -7.23 -15.51
C GLY A 45 8.18 -8.33 -14.45
N GLY A 46 7.49 -8.01 -13.36
CA GLY A 46 7.27 -8.93 -12.23
C GLY A 46 8.38 -8.94 -11.18
N ARG A 47 9.41 -8.11 -11.34
CA ARG A 47 10.53 -8.00 -10.38
C ARG A 47 10.31 -6.96 -9.29
N CYS A 48 9.20 -6.22 -9.34
CA CYS A 48 8.88 -5.13 -8.44
C CYS A 48 9.99 -4.04 -8.45
N ASN A 49 10.09 -3.29 -9.55
CA ASN A 49 10.99 -2.12 -9.59
C ASN A 49 10.48 -1.06 -8.60
N LEU A 50 11.05 -1.05 -7.40
CA LEU A 50 10.45 -0.42 -6.22
C LEU A 50 10.86 1.04 -6.04
N THR A 51 12.12 1.37 -6.31
CA THR A 51 12.68 2.71 -6.11
C THR A 51 13.92 2.90 -6.98
N HIS A 52 14.44 4.12 -7.03
CA HIS A 52 15.69 4.46 -7.70
C HIS A 52 16.64 5.11 -6.69
N ALA A 53 17.82 4.53 -6.51
CA ALA A 53 18.90 5.13 -5.73
C ALA A 53 19.60 6.19 -6.59
N ALA A 54 19.04 7.39 -6.65
CA ALA A 54 19.75 8.52 -7.27
C ALA A 54 21.05 8.74 -6.48
N THR A 55 22.19 8.61 -7.18
CA THR A 55 23.54 8.86 -6.63
C THR A 55 24.02 10.21 -7.12
#